data_AF-A0A836Q8Q6-F1
#
_entry.id   AF-A0A836Q8Q6-F1
#
_cell.length_a   1.000
_cell.length_b   1.000
_cell.length_c   1.000
_cell.angle_alpha   90.00
_cell.angle_beta   90.00
_cell.angle_gamma   90.00
#
_symmetry.space_group_name_H-M   'P 1'
#
loop_
_entity.id
_entity.type
_entity.pdbx_description
1 polymer ?
#
loop_
_entity_poly.entity_id
_entity_poly.type
_entity_poly.pdbx_seq_one_letter_code
_entity_poly.pdbx_strand_id
1 'polypeptide(L)'
;MRKQLLYSFFFLQQLLLCVTISAAELKPSTLQTKGKASNQLSKADLEHGAIQINRLLKDRPELATLISKGDGAYEWIRLNFAGEYTGFRIYWENSKPYIDADGENRFDDFNHTGAIRVKKPSISDAPGNAEIQCMAVVYELINIRNTPRFTALWNDALNGKLTRSEWVRGNTLLEFEAIHETKNFYSKIWFPLMTSKHLRADEHLWRVEAADTFDSWLHTKDAEKFIQYWKSCYPS
;
A
#
# COMPACT_ATOMS: atom_id res chain seq x y z
N MET A 1 28.62 -14.42 14.23
CA MET A 1 27.51 -14.23 13.26
C MET A 1 26.53 -13.20 13.83
N ARG A 2 26.57 -11.96 13.32
CA ARG A 2 25.71 -10.84 13.72
C ARG A 2 24.88 -10.41 12.51
N LYS A 3 23.61 -10.79 12.46
CA LYS A 3 22.55 -10.17 11.63
C LYS A 3 21.22 -10.43 12.34
N GLN A 4 20.31 -9.46 12.25
CA GLN A 4 19.00 -9.35 12.92
C GLN A 4 19.03 -8.65 14.28
N LEU A 5 18.97 -7.32 14.25
CA LEU A 5 18.42 -6.44 15.30
C LEU A 5 18.37 -5.03 14.71
N LEU A 6 17.36 -4.75 13.90
CA LEU A 6 17.01 -3.41 13.43
C LEU A 6 15.49 -3.33 13.23
N TYR A 7 14.73 -3.83 14.21
CA TYR A 7 13.30 -3.55 14.36
C TYR A 7 12.95 -3.64 15.84
N SER A 8 13.19 -2.55 16.56
CA SER A 8 12.61 -2.23 17.88
C SER A 8 13.28 -0.95 18.37
N PHE A 9 12.57 0.18 18.33
CA PHE A 9 12.70 1.27 19.31
C PHE A 9 11.61 2.29 18.99
N PHE A 10 10.46 2.23 19.69
CA PHE A 10 10.11 3.23 20.70
C PHE A 10 8.76 2.93 21.37
N PHE A 11 8.76 3.09 22.70
CA PHE A 11 7.66 3.20 23.67
C PHE A 11 7.01 1.94 24.25
N LEU A 12 7.28 1.77 25.55
CA LEU A 12 6.75 0.78 26.47
C LEU A 12 6.49 1.51 27.81
N GLN A 13 5.23 1.61 28.25
CA GLN A 13 4.82 1.65 29.68
C GLN A 13 3.29 1.80 29.86
N GLN A 14 2.62 0.75 30.34
CA GLN A 14 1.90 0.62 31.65
C GLN A 14 0.66 -0.31 31.62
N LEU A 15 0.33 -0.78 32.82
CA LEU A 15 -0.34 -2.02 33.23
C LEU A 15 -1.87 -2.16 33.04
N LEU A 16 -2.26 -3.42 32.81
CA LEU A 16 -3.39 -4.24 33.31
C LEU A 16 -4.75 -3.59 33.71
N LEU A 17 -5.82 -4.11 33.09
CA LEU A 17 -6.98 -4.67 33.80
C LEU A 17 -7.70 -5.71 32.91
N CYS A 18 -7.91 -6.92 33.44
CA CYS A 18 -8.64 -8.00 32.78
C CYS A 18 -10.12 -7.65 32.60
N VAL A 19 -10.62 -7.74 31.36
CA VAL A 19 -12.05 -7.80 31.07
C VAL A 19 -12.29 -9.00 30.15
N THR A 20 -13.11 -9.93 30.59
CA THR A 20 -13.64 -11.01 29.74
C THR A 20 -14.62 -10.41 28.75
N ILE A 21 -14.27 -10.38 27.47
CA ILE A 21 -15.17 -9.97 26.39
C ILE A 21 -15.51 -11.21 25.56
N SER A 22 -16.80 -11.54 25.55
CA SER A 22 -17.42 -12.52 24.65
C SER A 22 -17.16 -12.14 23.20
N ALA A 23 -16.92 -13.13 22.34
CA ALA A 23 -16.73 -12.96 20.89
C ALA A 23 -17.92 -12.22 20.26
N ALA A 24 -17.83 -10.89 20.23
CA ALA A 24 -18.69 -10.05 19.43
C ALA A 24 -18.21 -10.16 17.99
N GLU A 25 -19.13 -10.34 17.05
CA GLU A 25 -18.87 -10.09 15.64
C GLU A 25 -18.13 -8.75 15.54
N LEU A 26 -16.91 -8.78 15.01
CA LEU A 26 -16.22 -7.58 14.56
C LEU A 26 -17.11 -6.94 13.49
N LYS A 27 -18.08 -6.12 13.93
CA LYS A 27 -18.75 -5.18 13.04
C LYS A 27 -17.62 -4.37 12.42
N PRO A 28 -17.49 -4.33 11.08
CA PRO A 28 -16.47 -3.53 10.43
C PRO A 28 -16.55 -2.15 11.08
N SER A 29 -15.52 -1.81 11.85
CA SER A 29 -15.59 -0.61 12.67
C SER A 29 -15.85 0.51 11.69
N THR A 30 -16.89 1.30 11.96
CA THR A 30 -17.17 2.56 11.27
C THR A 30 -16.11 3.62 11.60
N LEU A 31 -14.83 3.20 11.69
CA LEU A 31 -13.69 3.99 11.23
C LEU A 31 -13.75 4.10 9.71
N GLN A 32 -14.90 4.55 9.17
CA GLN A 32 -14.81 5.58 8.16
C GLN A 32 -14.03 6.67 8.86
N THR A 33 -12.76 6.82 8.48
CA THR A 33 -12.07 8.06 8.75
C THR A 33 -13.03 9.13 8.24
N LYS A 34 -13.62 9.89 9.17
CA LYS A 34 -13.98 11.28 8.91
C LYS A 34 -12.68 12.04 8.63
N GLY A 35 -11.91 11.58 7.63
CA GLY A 35 -10.93 12.38 6.95
C GLY A 35 -11.76 13.49 6.35
N LYS A 36 -11.53 14.70 6.86
CA LYS A 36 -12.10 15.92 6.33
C LYS A 36 -12.24 15.81 4.81
N ALA A 37 -13.45 16.06 4.33
CA ALA A 37 -13.67 16.44 2.95
C ALA A 37 -12.59 17.44 2.52
N SER A 38 -11.90 17.12 1.42
CA SER A 38 -10.99 17.98 0.66
C SER A 38 -10.07 18.89 1.49
N ASN A 39 -8.92 18.39 1.92
CA ASN A 39 -7.76 19.28 1.92
C ASN A 39 -7.45 19.51 0.44
N GLN A 40 -8.03 20.56 -0.13
CA GLN A 40 -7.72 20.99 -1.48
C GLN A 40 -6.19 21.08 -1.59
N LEU A 41 -5.60 20.25 -2.45
CA LEU A 41 -4.15 20.22 -2.60
C LEU A 41 -3.64 21.62 -2.89
N SER A 42 -2.63 22.05 -2.14
CA SER A 42 -1.97 23.32 -2.42
C SER A 42 -1.19 23.21 -3.73
N LYS A 43 -0.85 24.36 -4.33
CA LYS A 43 0.06 24.39 -5.49
C LYS A 43 1.38 23.67 -5.19
N ALA A 44 1.89 23.80 -3.96
CA ALA A 44 3.13 23.15 -3.54
C ALA A 44 2.99 21.62 -3.44
N ASP A 45 1.82 21.11 -3.06
CA ASP A 45 1.56 19.66 -3.04
C ASP A 45 1.50 19.10 -4.45
N LEU A 46 0.80 19.79 -5.36
CA LEU A 46 0.72 19.42 -6.77
C LEU A 46 2.10 19.43 -7.45
N GLU A 47 2.93 20.43 -7.13
CA GLU A 47 4.32 20.51 -7.59
C GLU A 47 5.18 19.39 -7.00
N HIS A 48 5.04 19.08 -5.71
CA HIS A 48 5.71 17.94 -5.09
C HIS A 48 5.34 16.64 -5.81
N GLY A 49 4.05 16.39 -6.04
CA GLY A 49 3.58 15.21 -6.78
C GLY A 49 4.21 15.10 -8.17
N ALA A 50 4.30 16.23 -8.90
CA ALA A 50 4.96 16.30 -10.20
C ALA A 50 6.46 15.99 -10.12
N ILE A 51 7.15 16.50 -9.10
CA ILE A 51 8.57 16.21 -8.86
C ILE A 51 8.78 14.72 -8.60
N GLN A 52 7.95 14.08 -7.76
CA GLN A 52 8.14 12.67 -7.42
C GLN A 52 7.88 11.73 -8.60
N ILE A 53 6.79 11.91 -9.36
CA ILE A 53 6.55 11.07 -10.53
C ILE A 53 7.63 11.26 -11.61
N ASN A 54 8.13 12.48 -11.80
CA ASN A 54 9.23 12.71 -12.75
C ASN A 54 10.54 12.02 -12.30
N ARG A 55 10.81 11.99 -10.98
CA ARG A 55 11.94 11.22 -10.44
C ARG A 55 11.74 9.71 -10.65
N LEU A 56 10.56 9.20 -10.35
CA LEU A 56 10.18 7.80 -10.59
C LEU A 56 10.43 7.41 -12.06
N LEU A 57 9.89 8.16 -13.01
CA LEU A 57 10.02 7.86 -14.44
C LEU A 57 11.47 7.99 -14.95
N LYS A 58 12.25 8.92 -14.38
CA LYS A 58 13.69 9.02 -14.66
C LYS A 58 14.45 7.80 -14.14
N ASP A 59 14.09 7.30 -12.95
CA ASP A 59 14.75 6.17 -12.31
C ASP A 59 14.24 4.80 -12.81
N ARG A 60 13.09 4.77 -13.50
CA ARG A 60 12.43 3.60 -14.11
C ARG A 60 12.12 3.91 -15.58
N PRO A 61 13.14 3.96 -16.46
CA PRO A 61 12.97 4.39 -17.84
C PRO A 61 12.02 3.50 -18.65
N GLU A 62 11.93 2.21 -18.33
CA GLU A 62 10.98 1.29 -18.97
C GLU A 62 9.53 1.68 -18.65
N LEU A 63 9.24 2.10 -17.41
CA LEU A 63 7.93 2.63 -17.04
C LEU A 63 7.61 3.94 -17.77
N ALA A 64 8.62 4.78 -18.03
CA ALA A 64 8.48 6.02 -18.81
C ALA A 64 8.08 5.78 -20.28
N THR A 65 8.28 4.57 -20.81
CA THR A 65 7.76 4.20 -22.14
C THR A 65 6.25 3.95 -22.13
N LEU A 66 5.68 3.58 -20.98
CA LEU A 66 4.26 3.25 -20.82
C LEU A 66 3.43 4.44 -20.32
N ILE A 67 4.03 5.35 -19.55
CA ILE A 67 3.34 6.46 -18.90
C ILE A 67 3.99 7.79 -19.29
N SER A 68 3.16 8.74 -19.72
CA SER A 68 3.56 10.08 -20.12
C SER A 68 2.66 11.14 -19.51
N LYS A 69 3.16 12.36 -19.41
CA LYS A 69 2.36 13.51 -18.94
C LYS A 69 1.14 13.68 -19.85
N GLY A 70 -0.04 13.76 -19.25
CA GLY A 70 -1.32 13.80 -19.95
C GLY A 70 -2.09 12.48 -19.89
N ASP A 71 -1.42 11.36 -19.60
CA ASP A 71 -2.07 10.07 -19.37
C ASP A 71 -2.82 10.09 -18.03
N GLY A 72 -3.96 9.38 -17.98
CA GLY A 72 -4.71 9.20 -16.73
C GLY A 72 -3.89 8.53 -15.62
N ALA A 73 -3.03 7.57 -15.98
CA ALA A 73 -2.13 6.91 -15.02
C ALA A 73 -1.09 7.89 -14.45
N TYR A 74 -0.52 8.77 -15.29
CA TYR A 74 0.42 9.80 -14.84
C TYR A 74 -0.24 10.71 -13.81
N GLU A 75 -1.42 11.22 -14.13
CA GLU A 75 -2.13 12.16 -13.28
C GLU A 75 -2.56 11.52 -11.96
N TRP A 76 -3.05 10.29 -12.01
CA TRP A 76 -3.43 9.55 -10.80
C TRP A 76 -2.22 9.33 -9.86
N ILE A 77 -1.07 8.89 -10.40
CA ILE A 77 0.15 8.67 -9.60
C ILE A 77 0.65 10.00 -9.03
N ARG A 78 0.62 11.08 -9.83
CA ARG A 78 1.02 12.43 -9.42
C ARG A 78 0.20 12.94 -8.23
N LEU A 79 -1.12 12.81 -8.28
CA LEU A 79 -2.03 13.24 -7.21
C LEU A 79 -1.84 12.43 -5.93
N ASN A 80 -1.53 11.14 -6.06
CA ASN A 80 -1.18 10.31 -4.91
C ASN A 80 0.11 10.76 -4.24
N PHE A 81 1.17 11.03 -5.01
CA PHE A 81 2.39 11.60 -4.44
C PHE A 81 2.17 12.95 -3.76
N ALA A 82 1.25 13.77 -4.30
CA ALA A 82 0.84 15.03 -3.70
C ALA A 82 0.05 14.87 -2.38
N GLY A 83 -0.45 13.67 -2.10
CA GLY A 83 -1.16 13.37 -0.86
C GLY A 83 -2.67 13.56 -0.93
N GLU A 84 -3.28 13.54 -2.13
CA GLU A 84 -4.73 13.72 -2.34
C GLU A 84 -5.57 12.81 -1.41
N TYR A 85 -5.13 11.55 -1.24
CA TYR A 85 -5.87 10.52 -0.51
C TYR A 85 -5.30 10.22 0.88
N THR A 86 -4.06 10.62 1.15
CA THR A 86 -3.38 10.36 2.43
C THR A 86 -3.44 11.55 3.37
N GLY A 87 -3.61 12.77 2.84
CA GLY A 87 -3.45 14.02 3.59
C GLY A 87 -1.98 14.39 3.86
N PHE A 88 -1.02 13.61 3.37
CA PHE A 88 0.41 13.86 3.51
C PHE A 88 1.17 13.54 2.23
N ARG A 89 2.27 14.25 2.00
CA ARG A 89 3.15 14.04 0.84
C ARG A 89 3.84 12.67 0.92
N ILE A 90 3.93 12.02 -0.24
CA ILE A 90 4.66 10.75 -0.38
C ILE A 90 5.91 11.03 -1.22
N TYR A 91 7.05 10.43 -0.85
CA TYR A 91 8.31 10.56 -1.55
C TYR A 91 8.63 9.31 -2.36
N TRP A 92 9.17 9.50 -3.55
CA TRP A 92 9.77 8.42 -4.32
C TRP A 92 11.20 8.16 -3.86
N GLU A 93 11.56 6.88 -3.69
CA GLU A 93 12.91 6.47 -3.36
C GLU A 93 13.51 5.49 -4.36
N ASN A 94 14.71 5.83 -4.84
CA ASN A 94 15.46 5.00 -5.78
C ASN A 94 16.33 3.92 -5.11
N SER A 95 15.90 3.40 -3.97
CA SER A 95 16.55 2.27 -3.30
C SER A 95 15.77 0.97 -3.58
N LYS A 96 16.44 -0.17 -3.45
CA LYS A 96 15.74 -1.46 -3.46
C LYS A 96 14.83 -1.60 -2.21
N PRO A 97 13.70 -2.32 -2.31
CA PRO A 97 12.97 -2.79 -1.13
C PRO A 97 13.89 -3.47 -0.10
N TYR A 98 13.60 -3.28 1.19
CA TYR A 98 14.36 -3.89 2.28
C TYR A 98 14.09 -5.40 2.39
N ILE A 99 12.87 -5.80 2.04
CA ILE A 99 12.44 -7.18 1.88
C ILE A 99 12.50 -7.58 0.40
N ASP A 100 12.58 -8.88 0.09
CA ASP A 100 12.50 -9.33 -1.30
C ASP A 100 11.05 -9.30 -1.79
N ALA A 101 10.61 -8.10 -2.17
CA ALA A 101 9.29 -7.79 -2.70
C ALA A 101 9.41 -6.87 -3.92
N ASP A 102 8.33 -6.76 -4.70
CA ASP A 102 8.27 -5.86 -5.86
C ASP A 102 8.18 -4.39 -5.46
N GLY A 103 7.56 -4.10 -4.33
CA GLY A 103 7.38 -2.77 -3.76
C GLY A 103 7.50 -2.78 -2.24
N GLU A 104 7.68 -1.60 -1.68
CA GLU A 104 7.57 -1.34 -0.24
C GLU A 104 7.17 0.12 -0.03
N ASN A 105 6.26 0.34 0.92
CA ASN A 105 5.95 1.66 1.45
C ASN A 105 6.41 1.78 2.90
N ARG A 106 6.63 3.02 3.35
CA ARG A 106 6.82 3.33 4.76
C ARG A 106 6.21 4.67 5.10
N PHE A 107 5.86 4.82 6.37
CA PHE A 107 5.41 6.08 6.94
C PHE A 107 6.32 6.49 8.09
N ASP A 108 6.66 7.77 8.13
CA ASP A 108 7.39 8.39 9.24
C ASP A 108 6.40 9.23 10.07
N ASP A 109 6.04 8.72 11.25
CA ASP A 109 5.12 9.39 12.17
C ASP A 109 5.65 10.76 12.65
N PHE A 110 6.97 10.93 12.77
CA PHE A 110 7.57 12.15 13.30
C PHE A 110 7.49 13.30 12.30
N ASN A 111 7.81 13.02 11.04
CA ASN A 111 7.77 14.02 9.97
C ASN A 111 6.41 14.06 9.26
N HIS A 112 5.52 13.12 9.56
CA HIS A 112 4.22 12.94 8.90
C HIS A 112 4.35 12.84 7.37
N THR A 113 5.31 12.04 6.92
CA THR A 113 5.62 11.84 5.49
C THR A 113 5.65 10.38 5.12
N GLY A 114 5.13 10.07 3.94
CA GLY A 114 5.21 8.73 3.35
C GLY A 114 6.41 8.60 2.41
N ALA A 115 6.87 7.37 2.19
CA ALA A 115 7.80 7.06 1.10
C ALA A 115 7.45 5.72 0.47
N ILE A 116 7.69 5.58 -0.83
CA ILE A 116 7.58 4.31 -1.54
C ILE A 116 8.84 4.03 -2.35
N ARG A 117 9.10 2.75 -2.56
CA ARG A 117 10.18 2.22 -3.40
C ARG A 117 9.68 0.99 -4.14
N VAL A 118 10.19 0.79 -5.34
CA VAL A 118 9.83 -0.35 -6.20
C VAL A 118 11.11 -0.97 -6.75
N LYS A 119 11.14 -2.29 -6.84
CA LYS A 119 12.27 -3.07 -7.34
C LYS A 119 12.65 -2.62 -8.76
N LYS A 120 13.95 -2.53 -9.03
CA LYS A 120 14.45 -2.31 -10.39
C LYS A 120 14.36 -3.61 -11.20
N PRO A 121 14.25 -3.55 -12.53
CA PRO A 121 14.38 -4.75 -13.33
C PRO A 121 15.74 -5.38 -13.09
N SER A 122 15.81 -6.70 -13.00
CA SER A 122 17.06 -7.39 -13.28
C SER A 122 17.33 -7.30 -14.79
N ILE A 123 18.61 -7.27 -15.18
CA ILE A 123 19.05 -7.31 -16.59
C ILE A 123 18.51 -8.56 -17.32
N SER A 124 18.21 -9.62 -16.55
CA SER A 124 17.62 -10.86 -17.05
C SER A 124 16.12 -10.81 -17.30
N ASP A 125 15.43 -9.75 -16.88
CA ASP A 125 13.97 -9.73 -16.86
C ASP A 125 13.43 -9.30 -18.23
N ALA A 126 12.58 -10.15 -18.80
CA ALA A 126 11.88 -9.95 -20.06
C ALA A 126 11.01 -8.65 -20.07
N PRO A 127 10.51 -8.21 -21.24
CA PRO A 127 9.67 -7.01 -21.44
C PRO A 127 8.38 -6.84 -20.59
N GLY A 128 8.12 -7.66 -19.57
CA GLY A 128 7.02 -7.49 -18.60
C GLY A 128 7.35 -6.64 -17.36
N ASN A 129 8.59 -6.16 -17.20
CA ASN A 129 9.00 -5.50 -15.95
C ASN A 129 8.33 -4.14 -15.71
N ALA A 130 8.11 -3.35 -16.77
CA ALA A 130 7.53 -2.01 -16.64
C ALA A 130 6.08 -2.04 -16.10
N GLU A 131 5.28 -3.02 -16.53
CA GLU A 131 3.90 -3.18 -16.03
C GLU A 131 3.89 -3.67 -14.58
N ILE A 132 4.76 -4.62 -14.21
CA ILE A 132 4.95 -5.05 -12.81
C ILE A 132 5.34 -3.86 -11.93
N GLN A 133 6.27 -3.01 -12.40
CA GLN A 133 6.66 -1.80 -11.69
C GLN A 133 5.50 -0.83 -11.53
N CYS A 134 4.70 -0.62 -12.57
CA CYS A 134 3.53 0.23 -12.49
C CYS A 134 2.55 -0.31 -11.44
N MET A 135 2.26 -1.61 -11.49
CA MET A 135 1.37 -2.26 -10.54
C MET A 135 1.90 -2.11 -9.11
N ALA A 136 3.18 -2.35 -8.88
CA ALA A 136 3.81 -2.17 -7.57
C ALA A 136 3.73 -0.71 -7.09
N VAL A 137 4.00 0.28 -7.94
CA VAL A 137 3.84 1.71 -7.60
C VAL A 137 2.41 2.01 -7.17
N VAL A 138 1.42 1.55 -7.95
CA VAL A 138 0.01 1.77 -7.65
C VAL A 138 -0.40 1.09 -6.34
N TYR A 139 0.00 -0.17 -6.14
CA TYR A 139 -0.27 -0.93 -4.92
C TYR A 139 0.31 -0.23 -3.70
N GLU A 140 1.58 0.17 -3.72
CA GLU A 140 2.21 0.83 -2.58
C GLU A 140 1.61 2.22 -2.27
N LEU A 141 1.23 2.98 -3.31
CA LEU A 141 0.52 4.25 -3.14
C LEU A 141 -0.89 4.07 -2.56
N ILE A 142 -1.55 2.95 -2.83
CA ILE A 142 -2.82 2.60 -2.19
C ILE A 142 -2.58 2.15 -0.76
N ASN A 143 -1.63 1.24 -0.54
CA ASN A 143 -1.42 0.62 0.76
C ASN A 143 -0.98 1.63 1.82
N ILE A 144 -0.16 2.61 1.46
CA ILE A 144 0.25 3.66 2.39
C ILE A 144 -0.92 4.55 2.87
N ARG A 145 -2.04 4.60 2.14
CA ARG A 145 -3.27 5.30 2.61
C ARG A 145 -3.88 4.62 3.82
N ASN A 146 -3.64 3.33 3.99
CA ASN A 146 -4.11 2.57 5.14
C ASN A 146 -3.28 2.81 6.40
N THR A 147 -2.18 3.59 6.35
CA THR A 147 -1.32 3.88 7.51
C THR A 147 -2.12 4.24 8.77
N PRO A 148 -3.07 5.20 8.76
CA PRO A 148 -3.83 5.54 9.97
C PRO A 148 -4.64 4.35 10.53
N ARG A 149 -5.13 3.47 9.65
CA ARG A 149 -5.90 2.27 10.04
C ARG A 149 -4.99 1.17 10.57
N PHE A 150 -3.81 0.98 9.97
CA PHE A 150 -2.76 0.11 10.51
C PHE A 150 -2.33 0.56 11.91
N THR A 151 -2.05 1.85 12.09
CA THR A 151 -1.69 2.43 13.40
C THR A 151 -2.81 2.27 14.42
N ALA A 152 -4.08 2.44 14.03
CA ALA A 152 -5.21 2.21 14.92
C ALA A 152 -5.29 0.74 15.39
N LEU A 153 -5.19 -0.22 14.46
CA LEU A 153 -5.19 -1.65 14.79
C LEU A 153 -4.01 -2.00 15.71
N TRP A 154 -2.82 -1.48 15.42
CA TRP A 154 -1.63 -1.67 16.26
C TRP A 154 -1.84 -1.17 17.69
N ASN A 155 -2.34 0.06 17.84
CA ASN A 155 -2.61 0.65 19.15
C ASN A 155 -3.70 -0.12 19.91
N ASP A 156 -4.76 -0.57 19.26
CA ASP A 156 -5.80 -1.34 19.91
C ASP A 156 -5.30 -2.73 20.35
N ALA A 157 -4.42 -3.37 19.57
CA ALA A 157 -3.75 -4.62 19.99
C ALA A 157 -2.81 -4.41 21.19
N LEU A 158 -1.96 -3.37 21.17
CA LEU A 158 -1.08 -3.03 22.30
C LEU A 158 -1.85 -2.76 23.60
N ASN A 159 -3.03 -2.16 23.49
CA ASN A 159 -3.91 -1.88 24.62
C ASN A 159 -4.82 -3.06 25.00
N GLY A 160 -4.61 -4.25 24.43
CA GLY A 160 -5.38 -5.46 24.74
C GLY A 160 -6.85 -5.43 24.31
N LYS A 161 -7.23 -4.49 23.44
CA LYS A 161 -8.61 -4.38 22.92
C LYS A 161 -8.90 -5.34 21.78
N LEU A 162 -7.85 -5.84 21.12
CA LEU A 162 -7.95 -6.85 20.06
C LEU A 162 -7.21 -8.10 20.50
N THR A 163 -7.83 -9.26 20.28
CA THR A 163 -7.12 -10.54 20.30
C THR A 163 -6.18 -10.63 19.10
N ARG A 164 -5.23 -11.58 19.16
CA ARG A 164 -4.34 -11.88 18.03
C ARG A 164 -5.10 -12.22 16.74
N SER A 165 -6.20 -12.97 16.84
CA SER A 165 -6.99 -13.33 15.66
C SER A 165 -7.69 -12.12 15.04
N GLU A 166 -8.24 -11.24 15.87
CA GLU A 166 -8.92 -10.02 15.42
C GLU A 166 -7.94 -9.03 14.78
N TRP A 167 -6.77 -8.85 15.38
CA TRP A 167 -5.72 -8.01 14.80
C TRP A 167 -5.22 -8.59 13.47
N VAL A 168 -4.94 -9.90 13.37
CA VAL A 168 -4.52 -10.52 12.10
C VAL A 168 -5.60 -10.32 11.04
N ARG A 169 -6.86 -10.63 11.36
CA ARG A 169 -7.98 -10.47 10.43
C ARG A 169 -8.14 -9.01 9.99
N GLY A 170 -8.02 -8.05 10.91
CA GLY A 170 -8.10 -6.63 10.62
C GLY A 170 -7.04 -6.15 9.64
N ASN A 171 -5.77 -6.52 9.86
CA ASN A 171 -4.69 -6.14 8.95
C ASN A 171 -4.81 -6.85 7.59
N THR A 172 -5.18 -8.13 7.58
CA THR A 172 -5.45 -8.88 6.34
C THR A 172 -6.59 -8.25 5.52
N LEU A 173 -7.61 -7.67 6.17
CA LEU A 173 -8.68 -6.93 5.47
C LEU A 173 -8.16 -5.67 4.77
N LEU A 174 -7.22 -4.94 5.37
CA LEU A 174 -6.62 -3.75 4.74
C LEU A 174 -5.85 -4.11 3.46
N GLU A 175 -5.15 -5.24 3.46
CA GLU A 175 -4.44 -5.76 2.28
C GLU A 175 -5.43 -6.17 1.18
N PHE A 176 -6.52 -6.84 1.53
CA PHE A 176 -7.59 -7.18 0.58
C PHE A 176 -8.17 -5.93 -0.09
N GLU A 177 -8.47 -4.89 0.69
CA GLU A 177 -8.99 -3.64 0.15
C GLU A 177 -7.98 -2.97 -0.80
N ALA A 178 -6.69 -3.00 -0.46
CA ALA A 178 -5.63 -2.48 -1.33
C ALA A 178 -5.54 -3.26 -2.67
N ILE A 179 -5.68 -4.58 -2.63
CA ILE A 179 -5.77 -5.43 -3.84
C ILE A 179 -6.96 -5.02 -4.70
N HIS A 180 -8.13 -4.82 -4.11
CA HIS A 180 -9.34 -4.41 -4.84
C HIS A 180 -9.22 -3.02 -5.46
N GLU A 181 -8.64 -2.06 -4.74
CA GLU A 181 -8.36 -0.74 -5.31
C GLU A 181 -7.35 -0.80 -6.46
N THR A 182 -6.37 -1.71 -6.39
CA THR A 182 -5.40 -1.94 -7.47
C THR A 182 -6.09 -2.52 -8.71
N LYS A 183 -6.97 -3.51 -8.54
CA LYS A 183 -7.86 -4.05 -9.60
C LYS A 183 -8.76 -2.96 -10.21
N ASN A 184 -9.26 -2.04 -9.39
CA ASN A 184 -10.06 -0.91 -9.86
C ASN A 184 -9.23 0.09 -10.67
N PHE A 185 -8.00 0.40 -10.25
CA PHE A 185 -7.08 1.21 -11.06
C PHE A 185 -6.82 0.56 -12.42
N TYR A 186 -6.59 -0.75 -12.44
CA TYR A 186 -6.37 -1.49 -13.67
C TYR A 186 -7.53 -1.29 -14.66
N SER A 187 -8.75 -1.65 -14.23
CA SER A 187 -9.93 -1.62 -15.10
C SER A 187 -10.31 -0.21 -15.57
N LYS A 188 -10.14 0.80 -14.72
CA LYS A 188 -10.62 2.17 -15.00
C LYS A 188 -9.58 3.08 -15.65
N ILE A 189 -8.28 2.82 -15.44
CA ILE A 189 -7.21 3.73 -15.85
C ILE A 189 -6.18 3.00 -16.71
N TRP A 190 -5.61 1.90 -16.22
CA TRP A 190 -4.50 1.23 -16.90
C TRP A 190 -4.91 0.54 -18.20
N PHE A 191 -5.94 -0.31 -18.15
CA PHE A 191 -6.40 -1.06 -19.31
C PHE A 191 -6.87 -0.14 -20.45
N PRO A 192 -7.67 0.92 -20.20
CA PRO A 192 -7.98 1.91 -21.24
C PRO A 192 -6.74 2.60 -21.81
N LEU A 193 -5.77 2.95 -20.97
CA LEU A 193 -4.52 3.57 -21.41
C LEU A 193 -3.72 2.66 -22.34
N MET A 194 -3.48 1.41 -21.95
CA MET A 194 -2.74 0.44 -22.79
C MET A 194 -3.47 0.17 -24.10
N THR A 195 -4.79 0.02 -24.05
CA THR A 195 -5.64 -0.14 -25.24
C THR A 195 -5.49 1.04 -26.20
N SER A 196 -5.51 2.28 -25.70
CA SER A 196 -5.35 3.49 -26.53
C SER A 196 -3.97 3.60 -27.20
N LYS A 197 -2.95 2.96 -26.62
CA LYS A 197 -1.58 2.88 -27.15
C LYS A 197 -1.36 1.65 -28.04
N HIS A 198 -2.39 0.83 -28.27
CA HIS A 198 -2.30 -0.46 -28.95
C HIS A 198 -1.27 -1.41 -28.30
N LEU A 199 -1.14 -1.32 -26.97
CA LEU A 199 -0.29 -2.20 -26.17
C LEU A 199 -1.13 -3.24 -25.43
N ARG A 200 -0.55 -4.41 -25.19
CA ARG A 200 -1.16 -5.45 -24.34
C ARG A 200 -1.00 -5.05 -22.88
N ALA A 201 -2.05 -5.23 -22.09
CA ALA A 201 -2.00 -5.19 -20.63
C ALA A 201 -2.21 -6.62 -20.09
N ASP A 202 -1.40 -7.04 -19.12
CA ASP A 202 -1.53 -8.37 -18.51
C ASP A 202 -2.38 -8.32 -17.24
N GLU A 203 -3.63 -8.76 -17.34
CA GLU A 203 -4.59 -8.75 -16.22
C GLU A 203 -4.15 -9.58 -15.01
N HIS A 204 -3.33 -10.62 -15.19
CA HIS A 204 -2.87 -11.46 -14.09
C HIS A 204 -1.93 -10.69 -13.14
N LEU A 205 -1.18 -9.71 -13.66
CA LEU A 205 -0.31 -8.86 -12.85
C LEU A 205 -1.10 -7.98 -11.88
N TRP A 206 -2.30 -7.55 -12.28
CA TRP A 206 -3.11 -6.59 -11.55
C TRP A 206 -4.13 -7.23 -10.61
N ARG A 207 -3.96 -8.54 -10.33
CA ARG A 207 -4.83 -9.32 -9.44
C ARG A 207 -6.31 -9.21 -9.84
N VAL A 208 -6.61 -9.18 -11.14
CA VAL A 208 -8.00 -9.09 -11.64
C VAL A 208 -8.84 -10.29 -11.17
N GLU A 209 -8.19 -11.45 -11.00
CA GLU A 209 -8.78 -12.69 -10.48
C GLU A 209 -8.97 -12.71 -8.95
N ALA A 210 -8.63 -11.62 -8.23
CA ALA A 210 -8.90 -11.52 -6.80
C ALA A 210 -10.40 -11.74 -6.53
N ALA A 211 -10.69 -12.57 -5.53
CA ALA A 211 -12.05 -12.92 -5.15
C ALA A 211 -12.86 -11.68 -4.78
N ASP A 212 -14.14 -11.64 -5.15
CA ASP A 212 -14.95 -10.42 -5.00
C ASP A 212 -15.30 -10.07 -3.54
N THR A 213 -15.12 -11.00 -2.60
CA THR A 213 -15.41 -10.81 -1.19
C THR A 213 -14.22 -11.23 -0.31
N PHE A 214 -14.09 -10.55 0.84
CA PHE A 214 -13.02 -10.84 1.80
C PHE A 214 -13.10 -12.29 2.30
N ASP A 215 -14.29 -12.79 2.62
CA ASP A 215 -14.47 -14.15 3.14
C ASP A 215 -14.10 -15.21 2.09
N SER A 216 -14.42 -14.99 0.81
CA SER A 216 -13.95 -15.87 -0.25
C SER A 216 -12.43 -15.79 -0.44
N TRP A 217 -11.86 -14.59 -0.35
CA TRP A 217 -10.41 -14.38 -0.49
C TRP A 217 -9.62 -15.05 0.64
N LEU A 218 -10.13 -15.08 1.88
CA LEU A 218 -9.49 -15.71 3.04
C LEU A 218 -9.14 -17.20 2.83
N HIS A 219 -9.81 -17.87 1.89
CA HIS A 219 -9.54 -19.28 1.56
C HIS A 219 -8.52 -19.48 0.43
N THR A 220 -7.89 -18.42 -0.06
CA THR A 220 -6.89 -18.46 -1.12
C THR A 220 -5.46 -18.56 -0.58
N LYS A 221 -4.53 -19.09 -1.40
CA LYS A 221 -3.09 -19.11 -1.08
C LYS A 221 -2.49 -17.71 -0.95
N ASP A 222 -3.10 -16.71 -1.59
CA ASP A 222 -2.64 -15.32 -1.52
C ASP A 222 -2.95 -14.75 -0.12
N ALA A 223 -4.18 -14.91 0.37
CA ALA A 223 -4.55 -14.51 1.72
C ALA A 223 -3.71 -15.21 2.80
N GLU A 224 -3.38 -16.50 2.61
CA GLU A 224 -2.52 -17.24 3.55
C GLU A 224 -1.18 -16.53 3.79
N LYS A 225 -0.55 -15.98 2.74
CA LYS A 225 0.71 -15.24 2.88
C LYS A 225 0.56 -14.02 3.80
N PHE A 226 -0.49 -13.23 3.60
CA PHE A 226 -0.78 -12.07 4.43
C PHE A 226 -1.12 -12.46 5.87
N ILE A 227 -1.89 -13.52 6.07
CA ILE A 227 -2.21 -14.05 7.40
C ILE A 227 -0.93 -14.46 8.13
N GLN A 228 -0.02 -15.18 7.49
CA GLN A 228 1.24 -15.59 8.10
C GLN A 228 2.17 -14.41 8.39
N TYR A 229 2.25 -13.46 7.46
CA TYR A 229 3.00 -12.22 7.66
C TYR A 229 2.50 -11.48 8.90
N TRP A 230 1.20 -11.18 8.97
CA TRP A 230 0.65 -10.47 10.12
C TRP A 230 0.81 -11.29 11.40
N LYS A 231 0.54 -12.60 11.41
CA LYS A 231 0.81 -13.45 12.60
C LYS A 231 2.22 -13.27 13.16
N SER A 232 3.23 -13.05 12.33
CA SER A 232 4.62 -12.82 12.74
C SER A 232 4.88 -11.43 13.32
N CYS A 233 4.03 -10.46 13.01
CA CYS A 233 4.14 -9.06 13.43
C CYS A 233 3.26 -8.69 14.63
N TYR A 234 2.49 -9.64 15.19
CA TYR A 234 1.64 -9.35 16.35
C TYR A 234 2.50 -8.87 17.53
N PRO A 235 2.19 -7.73 18.17
CA PRO A 235 2.97 -7.22 19.28
C PRO A 235 2.90 -8.20 20.46
N SER A 236 4.06 -8.71 20.88
CA SER A 236 4.22 -9.60 22.03
C SER A 236 4.36 -8.85 23.34
#